data_AF-A0A965J363-F1
#
_entry.id   AF-A0A965J363-F1
#
_cell.length_a   1.000
_cell.length_b   1.000
_cell.length_c   1.000
_cell.angle_alpha   90.00
_cell.angle_beta   90.00
_cell.angle_gamma   90.00
#
_symmetry.space_group_name_H-M   'P 1'
#
loop_
_entity.id
_entity.type
_entity.pdbx_description
1 polymer ?
#
loop_
_entity_poly.entity_id
_entity_poly.type
_entity_poly.pdbx_seq_one_letter_code
_entity_poly.pdbx_strand_id
1 'polypeptide(L)'
;MKTFDAQSVARDAALADAEFATQVGDFVSVDYDDENRVATYLFVADIAGYRGWRWCITVAKVDESAEPTVCDVVILPGPESLLAPDHIPYMDRIQPEDITPGVIVPSILDDTRLVPGVNALVQDEDLDAT
;
A
#
# COMPACT_ATOMS: atom_id res chain seq x y z
N MET A 1 -31.68 -6.17 -3.14
CA MET A 1 -32.42 -5.11 -2.41
C MET A 1 -32.53 -3.87 -3.31
N LYS A 2 -33.35 -2.86 -3.01
CA LYS A 2 -33.14 -1.52 -3.62
C LYS A 2 -31.82 -0.94 -3.11
N THR A 3 -31.14 -0.13 -3.91
CA THR A 3 -29.97 0.62 -3.43
C THR A 3 -30.37 1.58 -2.32
N PHE A 4 -29.43 1.87 -1.41
CA PHE A 4 -29.64 2.78 -0.27
C PHE A 4 -28.65 3.93 -0.34
N ASP A 5 -29.08 5.13 0.04
CA ASP A 5 -28.21 6.31 0.11
C ASP A 5 -27.70 6.50 1.55
N ALA A 6 -26.38 6.50 1.69
CA ALA A 6 -25.64 6.77 2.91
C ALA A 6 -24.45 7.71 2.66
N GLN A 7 -24.53 8.55 1.62
CA GLN A 7 -23.42 9.44 1.25
C GLN A 7 -23.03 10.40 2.40
N SER A 8 -24.02 10.91 3.16
CA SER A 8 -23.74 11.75 4.33
C SER A 8 -22.95 10.99 5.40
N VAL A 9 -23.41 9.77 5.75
CA VAL A 9 -22.73 8.91 6.73
C VAL A 9 -21.30 8.63 6.29
N ALA A 10 -21.11 8.33 5.00
CA ALA A 10 -19.79 8.09 4.45
C ALA A 10 -18.88 9.34 4.49
N ARG A 11 -19.42 10.51 4.15
CA ARG A 11 -18.68 11.77 4.18
C ARG A 11 -18.30 12.18 5.60
N ASP A 12 -19.21 12.03 6.55
CA ASP A 12 -18.97 12.34 7.95
C ASP A 12 -17.90 11.41 8.55
N ALA A 13 -17.89 10.13 8.16
CA ALA A 13 -16.85 9.19 8.54
C ALA A 13 -15.47 9.57 7.97
N ALA A 14 -15.41 9.97 6.71
CA ALA A 14 -14.18 10.47 6.09
C ALA A 14 -13.64 11.72 6.79
N LEU A 15 -14.53 12.66 7.11
CA LEU A 15 -14.18 13.90 7.81
C LEU A 15 -13.71 13.67 9.25
N ALA A 16 -14.21 12.62 9.90
CA ALA A 16 -13.78 12.24 11.25
C ALA A 16 -12.39 11.59 11.28
N ASP A 17 -12.00 10.88 10.22
CA ASP A 17 -10.69 10.23 10.10
C ASP A 17 -9.61 11.16 9.52
N ALA A 18 -9.99 12.08 8.64
CA ALA A 18 -9.09 13.07 8.07
C ALA A 18 -8.48 14.01 9.12
N GLU A 19 -7.20 14.36 8.93
CA GLU A 19 -6.52 15.35 9.79
C GLU A 19 -7.13 16.75 9.60
N PHE A 20 -7.50 17.08 8.36
CA PHE A 20 -8.16 18.33 8.01
C PHE A 20 -9.38 18.08 7.13
N ALA A 21 -10.47 18.81 7.39
CA ALA A 21 -11.69 18.71 6.57
C ALA A 21 -11.44 19.00 5.08
N THR A 22 -10.42 19.80 4.76
CA THR A 22 -10.01 20.09 3.37
C THR A 22 -9.41 18.90 2.64
N GLN A 23 -9.07 17.80 3.34
CA GLN A 23 -8.56 16.57 2.73
C GLN A 23 -9.68 15.69 2.14
N VAL A 24 -10.94 15.96 2.48
CA VAL A 24 -12.11 15.23 1.94
C VAL A 24 -12.77 16.10 0.88
N GLY A 25 -12.46 15.81 -0.37
CA GLY A 25 -12.93 16.56 -1.53
C GLY A 25 -14.31 16.13 -2.02
N ASP A 26 -14.52 16.32 -3.31
CA ASP A 26 -15.80 16.06 -3.97
C ASP A 26 -16.14 14.57 -4.03
N PHE A 27 -17.44 14.27 -4.07
CA PHE A 27 -17.94 12.92 -4.32
C PHE A 27 -17.60 12.47 -5.75
N VAL A 28 -17.15 11.23 -5.88
CA VAL A 28 -16.72 10.64 -7.15
C VAL A 28 -17.74 9.63 -7.65
N SER A 29 -17.99 8.57 -6.87
CA SER A 29 -18.91 7.49 -7.23
C SER A 29 -19.32 6.69 -6.01
N VAL A 30 -20.35 5.86 -6.18
CA VAL A 30 -20.74 4.83 -5.22
C VAL A 30 -20.87 3.51 -5.95
N ASP A 31 -20.25 2.47 -5.40
CA ASP A 31 -20.30 1.11 -5.92
C ASP A 31 -21.02 0.21 -4.92
N TYR A 32 -21.97 -0.59 -5.39
CA TYR A 32 -22.75 -1.51 -4.56
C TYR A 32 -22.30 -2.96 -4.79
N ASP A 33 -22.44 -3.78 -3.75
CA ASP A 33 -22.36 -5.24 -3.89
C ASP A 33 -23.58 -5.81 -4.64
N ASP A 34 -23.51 -7.09 -5.00
CA ASP A 34 -24.55 -7.77 -5.79
C ASP A 34 -25.93 -7.77 -5.08
N GLU A 35 -25.96 -7.74 -3.75
CA GLU A 35 -27.20 -7.75 -2.96
C GLU A 35 -27.77 -6.34 -2.68
N ASN A 36 -27.03 -5.27 -3.02
CA ASN A 36 -27.30 -3.88 -2.64
C ASN A 36 -27.41 -3.69 -1.12
N ARG A 37 -26.57 -4.39 -0.36
CA ARG A 37 -26.47 -4.30 1.11
C ARG A 37 -25.18 -3.64 1.56
N VAL A 38 -24.16 -3.61 0.71
CA VAL A 38 -22.90 -2.92 0.96
C VAL A 38 -22.68 -1.90 -0.14
N ALA A 39 -22.26 -0.70 0.24
CA ALA A 39 -21.96 0.39 -0.67
C ALA A 39 -20.61 1.01 -0.31
N THR A 40 -19.73 1.17 -1.29
CA THR A 40 -18.46 1.88 -1.15
C THR A 40 -18.59 3.26 -1.78
N TYR A 41 -18.56 4.29 -0.95
CA TYR A 41 -18.61 5.69 -1.38
C TYR A 41 -17.19 6.22 -1.58
N LEU A 42 -16.94 6.80 -2.75
CA LEU A 42 -15.65 7.36 -3.11
C LEU A 42 -15.69 8.89 -3.11
N PHE A 43 -14.70 9.50 -2.46
CA PHE A 43 -14.46 10.95 -2.50
C PHE A 43 -13.02 11.24 -2.91
N VAL A 44 -12.77 12.42 -3.50
CA VAL A 44 -11.41 12.87 -3.79
C VAL A 44 -10.62 12.99 -2.48
N ALA A 45 -9.39 12.45 -2.46
CA ALA A 45 -8.47 12.64 -1.33
C ALA A 45 -7.51 13.80 -1.63
N ASP A 46 -7.82 14.98 -1.09
CA ASP A 46 -6.99 16.19 -1.23
C ASP A 46 -5.88 16.21 -0.16
N ILE A 47 -5.06 15.15 -0.15
CA ILE A 47 -3.97 14.94 0.80
C ILE A 47 -2.63 15.11 0.10
N ALA A 48 -1.75 15.92 0.68
CA ALA A 48 -0.41 16.12 0.14
C ALA A 48 0.35 14.79 0.03
N GLY A 49 0.89 14.49 -1.16
CA GLY A 49 1.58 13.23 -1.46
C GLY A 49 0.68 12.11 -2.01
N TYR A 50 -0.65 12.23 -1.87
CA TYR A 50 -1.62 11.23 -2.34
C TYR A 50 -2.40 11.71 -3.56
N ARG A 51 -1.71 12.34 -4.52
CA ARG A 51 -2.33 12.84 -5.75
C ARG A 51 -3.07 11.71 -6.48
N GLY A 52 -4.35 11.94 -6.79
CA GLY A 52 -5.19 11.00 -7.53
C GLY A 52 -5.74 9.84 -6.71
N TRP A 53 -5.47 9.81 -5.40
CA TRP A 53 -6.06 8.85 -4.47
C TRP A 53 -7.49 9.26 -4.09
N ARG A 54 -8.23 8.32 -3.51
CA ARG A 54 -9.63 8.50 -3.10
C ARG A 54 -9.82 8.03 -1.68
N TRP A 55 -10.63 8.77 -0.92
CA TRP A 55 -11.27 8.23 0.27
C TRP A 55 -12.29 7.18 -0.16
N CYS A 56 -12.25 6.01 0.47
CA CYS A 56 -13.15 4.89 0.21
C CYS A 56 -13.81 4.51 1.52
N ILE A 57 -15.13 4.71 1.60
CA ILE A 57 -15.90 4.42 2.79
C ILE A 57 -16.91 3.35 2.47
N THR A 58 -16.71 2.19 3.08
CA THR A 58 -17.60 1.04 2.94
C THR A 58 -18.67 1.12 4.00
N VAL A 59 -19.93 1.07 3.60
CA VAL A 59 -21.11 1.16 4.46
C VAL A 59 -21.99 -0.06 4.21
N ALA A 60 -22.47 -0.70 5.27
CA ALA A 60 -23.40 -1.82 5.19
C ALA A 60 -24.78 -1.44 5.74
N LYS A 61 -25.83 -1.98 5.11
CA LYS A 61 -27.22 -1.88 5.56
C LYS A 61 -27.88 -3.27 5.49
N VAL A 62 -28.21 -3.81 6.66
CA VAL A 62 -28.66 -5.21 6.84
C VAL A 62 -30.05 -5.47 6.23
N ASP A 63 -30.97 -4.51 6.38
CA ASP A 63 -32.32 -4.53 5.81
C ASP A 63 -32.83 -3.10 5.56
N GLU A 64 -34.02 -2.94 4.97
CA GLU A 64 -34.56 -1.62 4.57
C GLU A 64 -34.78 -0.67 5.77
N SER A 65 -35.11 -1.20 6.94
CA SER A 65 -35.42 -0.46 8.16
C SER A 65 -34.18 -0.15 9.01
N ALA A 66 -33.12 -0.93 8.84
CA ALA A 66 -31.87 -0.75 9.57
C ALA A 66 -31.17 0.57 9.20
N GLU A 67 -30.51 1.17 10.17
CA GLU A 67 -29.60 2.29 9.93
C GLU A 67 -28.32 1.76 9.26
N PRO A 68 -27.80 2.45 8.23
CA PRO A 68 -26.54 2.07 7.60
C PRO A 68 -25.36 2.31 8.56
N THR A 69 -24.42 1.37 8.62
CA THR A 69 -23.24 1.44 9.48
C THR A 69 -21.95 1.41 8.66
N VAL A 70 -20.94 2.16 9.10
CA VAL A 70 -19.63 2.19 8.45
C VAL A 70 -18.86 0.92 8.80
N CYS A 71 -18.34 0.23 7.79
CA CYS A 71 -17.47 -0.94 7.94
C CYS A 71 -16.00 -0.52 8.02
N ASP A 72 -15.55 0.28 7.06
CA ASP A 72 -14.16 0.71 6.94
C ASP A 72 -14.08 2.13 6.35
N VAL A 73 -13.04 2.86 6.75
CA VAL A 73 -12.62 4.14 6.19
C VAL A 73 -11.17 3.99 5.78
N VAL A 74 -10.89 4.04 4.49
CA VAL A 74 -9.53 3.87 3.95
C VAL A 74 -9.27 4.83 2.82
N ILE A 75 -8.01 4.98 2.43
CA ILE A 75 -7.61 5.72 1.23
C ILE A 75 -7.00 4.72 0.25
N LEU A 76 -7.55 4.67 -0.96
CA LEU A 76 -7.07 3.77 -2.02
C LEU A 76 -6.60 4.56 -3.24
N PRO A 77 -5.65 4.01 -4.02
CA PRO A 77 -5.22 4.62 -5.26
C PRO A 77 -6.35 4.67 -6.28
N GLY A 78 -6.60 5.86 -6.83
CA GLY A 78 -7.50 6.05 -7.96
C GLY A 78 -6.80 5.88 -9.32
N PRO A 79 -7.52 6.02 -10.44
CA PRO A 79 -6.95 5.86 -11.79
C PRO A 79 -5.81 6.83 -12.11
N GLU A 80 -5.84 8.02 -11.50
CA GLU A 80 -4.83 9.08 -11.68
C GLU A 80 -3.77 9.07 -10.58
N SER A 81 -3.74 8.02 -9.75
CA SER A 81 -2.81 7.93 -8.63
C SER A 81 -1.38 7.64 -9.08
N LEU A 82 -0.43 8.29 -8.42
CA LEU A 82 0.97 7.92 -8.55
C LEU A 82 1.25 6.72 -7.63
N LEU A 83 1.46 5.56 -8.24
CA LEU A 83 1.81 4.33 -7.54
C LEU A 83 3.33 4.15 -7.48
N ALA A 84 3.78 3.42 -6.47
CA ALA A 84 5.16 2.95 -6.41
C ALA A 84 5.44 2.01 -7.59
N PRO A 85 6.68 1.97 -8.09
CA PRO A 85 7.09 0.95 -9.06
C PRO A 85 6.98 -0.45 -8.45
N ASP A 86 6.93 -1.45 -9.31
CA ASP A 86 6.90 -2.85 -8.88
C ASP A 86 8.09 -3.18 -7.97
N HIS A 87 7.82 -4.04 -6.97
CA HIS A 87 8.85 -4.48 -6.06
C HIS A 87 9.91 -5.33 -6.79
N ILE A 88 11.13 -4.83 -6.82
CA ILE A 88 12.31 -5.55 -7.32
C ILE A 88 12.99 -6.24 -6.12
N PRO A 89 13.33 -7.54 -6.15
CA PRO A 89 14.13 -8.17 -5.10
C PRO A 89 15.43 -7.41 -4.84
N TYR A 90 15.88 -7.31 -3.59
CA TYR A 90 17.07 -6.52 -3.23
C TYR A 90 18.31 -6.88 -4.08
N MET A 91 18.52 -8.17 -4.33
CA MET A 91 19.63 -8.67 -5.15
C MET A 91 19.62 -8.09 -6.58
N ASP A 92 18.44 -7.90 -7.15
CA ASP A 92 18.26 -7.35 -8.50
C ASP A 92 18.32 -5.80 -8.52
N ARG A 93 18.37 -5.15 -7.35
CA ARG A 93 18.57 -3.69 -7.24
C ARG A 93 20.03 -3.29 -7.24
N ILE A 94 20.95 -4.21 -6.91
CA ILE A 94 22.38 -3.93 -6.80
C ILE A 94 22.98 -3.67 -8.18
N GLN A 95 23.54 -2.49 -8.37
CA GLN A 95 24.26 -2.10 -9.57
C GLN A 95 25.78 -2.23 -9.35
N PRO A 96 26.60 -2.34 -10.41
CA PRO A 96 28.05 -2.44 -10.28
C PRO A 96 28.69 -1.33 -9.43
N GLU A 97 28.14 -0.11 -9.50
CA GLU A 97 28.58 1.05 -8.73
C GLU A 97 28.29 0.96 -7.22
N ASP A 98 27.34 0.12 -6.80
CA ASP A 98 27.02 -0.08 -5.38
C ASP A 98 28.08 -0.92 -4.67
N ILE A 99 28.97 -1.58 -5.42
CA ILE A 99 30.02 -2.45 -4.91
C ILE A 99 31.35 -1.70 -4.89
N THR A 100 31.74 -1.20 -3.72
CA THR A 100 33.04 -0.56 -3.48
C THR A 100 33.93 -1.44 -2.58
N PRO A 101 35.27 -1.22 -2.57
CA PRO A 101 36.15 -1.93 -1.63
C PRO A 101 35.63 -1.85 -0.19
N GLY A 102 35.50 -2.99 0.48
CA GLY A 102 34.95 -3.11 1.84
C GLY A 102 33.43 -3.33 1.94
N VAL A 103 32.69 -3.29 0.83
CA VAL A 103 31.26 -3.64 0.82
C VAL A 103 31.09 -5.16 0.78
N ILE A 104 30.38 -5.70 1.77
CA ILE A 104 30.03 -7.13 1.82
C ILE A 104 28.65 -7.31 1.20
N VAL A 105 28.61 -7.99 0.06
CA VAL A 105 27.35 -8.43 -0.55
C VAL A 105 27.11 -9.90 -0.23
N PRO A 106 25.85 -10.31 0.01
CA PRO A 106 25.53 -11.73 0.16
C PRO A 106 25.98 -12.49 -1.08
N SER A 107 26.73 -13.55 -0.89
CA SER A 107 27.11 -14.45 -1.97
C SER A 107 25.92 -15.31 -2.38
N ILE A 108 25.83 -15.67 -3.66
CA ILE A 108 24.76 -16.55 -4.16
C ILE A 108 24.91 -17.95 -3.52
N LEU A 109 23.79 -18.60 -3.19
CA LEU A 109 23.77 -19.84 -2.41
C LEU A 109 24.55 -20.98 -3.08
N ASP A 110 24.49 -21.06 -4.41
CA ASP A 110 25.13 -22.11 -5.23
C ASP A 110 26.32 -21.56 -6.05
N ASP A 111 27.08 -20.59 -5.53
CA ASP A 111 28.28 -20.10 -6.21
C ASP A 111 29.37 -21.19 -6.19
N THR A 112 29.73 -21.71 -7.36
CA THR A 112 30.76 -22.74 -7.49
C THR A 112 32.17 -22.22 -7.18
N ARG A 113 32.35 -20.89 -7.07
CA ARG A 113 33.61 -20.27 -6.67
C ARG A 113 33.77 -20.18 -5.15
N LEU A 114 32.68 -20.35 -4.39
CA LEU A 114 32.76 -20.35 -2.94
C LEU A 114 33.37 -21.65 -2.44
N VAL A 115 34.23 -21.51 -1.44
CA VAL A 115 34.85 -22.62 -0.74
C VAL A 115 34.32 -22.59 0.70
N PRO A 116 33.98 -23.75 1.30
CA PRO A 116 33.61 -23.78 2.71
C PRO A 116 34.68 -23.09 3.56
N GLY A 117 34.29 -22.22 4.50
CA GLY A 117 35.25 -21.42 5.30
C GLY A 117 36.25 -22.27 6.10
N VAL A 118 35.92 -23.53 6.40
CA VAL A 118 36.86 -24.51 7.00
C VAL A 118 38.05 -24.86 6.10
N ASN A 119 37.96 -24.61 4.79
CA ASN A 119 39.01 -24.82 3.81
C ASN A 119 39.67 -23.49 3.36
N ALA A 120 39.39 -22.37 4.05
CA ALA A 120 40.09 -21.11 3.79
C ALA A 120 41.60 -21.28 4.06
N LEU A 121 42.43 -20.68 3.21
CA LEU A 121 43.87 -20.75 3.40
C LEU A 121 44.30 -19.74 4.47
N VAL A 122 45.43 -20.01 5.14
CA VAL A 122 46.01 -19.08 6.13
C VAL A 122 46.28 -17.69 5.54
N GLN A 123 46.51 -17.62 4.23
CA GLN A 123 46.72 -16.37 3.49
C GLN A 123 45.41 -15.62 3.16
N ASP A 124 44.24 -16.22 3.44
CA ASP A 124 42.92 -15.60 3.28
C ASP A 124 42.39 -15.00 4.60
N GLU A 125 43.08 -15.20 5.74
CA GLU A 125 42.64 -14.69 7.08
C GLU A 125 42.50 -13.16 7.12
N ASP A 126 43.29 -12.43 6.34
CA ASP A 126 43.21 -10.96 6.26
C ASP A 126 42.01 -10.44 5.45
N LEU A 127 41.26 -11.34 4.80
CA LEU A 127 40.07 -11.02 4.00
C LEU A 127 38.76 -11.11 4.80
N ASP A 128 38.81 -11.65 6.03
CA ASP A 128 37.65 -11.73 6.91
C ASP A 128 37.25 -10.34 7.43
N ALA A 129 35.95 -10.05 7.35
CA ALA A 129 35.41 -8.78 7.84
C ALA A 129 35.46 -8.74 9.38
N THR A 130 36.17 -7.76 9.91
CA THR A 130 36.23 -7.47 11.36
C THR A 130 34.96 -6.77 11.85
#